data_AF-A0A7S2IHE2-F1
#
_entry.id   AF-A0A7S2IHE2-F1
#
_cell.length_a   1.000
_cell.length_b   1.000
_cell.length_c   1.000
_cell.angle_alpha   90.00
_cell.angle_beta   90.00
_cell.angle_gamma   90.00
#
_symmetry.space_group_name_H-M   'P 1'
#
loop_
_entity.id
_entity.type
_entity.pdbx_description
1 polymer ?
#
loop_
_entity_poly.entity_id
_entity_poly.type
_entity_poly.pdbx_seq_one_letter_code
_entity_poly.pdbx_strand_id
1 'polypeptide(L)'
;ASAVLALQLQAEDEAALDPTMLAAQFQEYEAQFFKEDAEQWNGHGDLMHSPFKREHLSLETMDKATVFSVGHGDLLEKDFWEVLQCSSIRVLYDVRPTDYRGELYSRHQRFSVAALRAQCRTRGIFYKSMPIGRESAYGTLAHLASDEGKHTLIELAWQATRKRTAFLGREESWRDDPRLAVAQEFVRAGHIVEHIRPDGGAEAHEPVAEWPDWLAREEERLRLLEKKRQAGEMERPTKSRLDRSTEAVAMSLARPAEEVDAMEEMRGAANQKELVVAQRKLARYQRKADEKGAMAKKVVTNVPEWIHEDARKQAEWVASKKQEKEERDKSGAATAEAGAAKAGAAVASAAAASDDHACGEDAALDVAGDKDAALAAYLDGDRSDEKRYLLGLALAQELQLADGAEAGDAWSEGRCCAAQQPLVE
;
A
#
# COMPACT_ATOMS: atom_id res chain seq x y z
N ALA A 1 17.99 37.63 -51.38
CA ALA A 1 16.98 37.19 -50.40
C ALA A 1 17.49 36.03 -49.54
N SER A 2 17.91 34.89 -50.12
CA SER A 2 18.39 33.73 -49.35
C SER A 2 19.62 33.97 -48.45
N ALA A 3 20.60 34.76 -48.89
CA ALA A 3 21.80 35.04 -48.08
C ALA A 3 21.54 35.95 -46.86
N VAL A 4 20.52 36.81 -46.92
CA VAL A 4 20.14 37.69 -45.79
C VAL A 4 19.39 36.88 -44.73
N LEU A 5 18.55 35.93 -45.16
CA LEU A 5 17.87 35.01 -44.26
C LEU A 5 18.84 34.08 -43.54
N ALA A 6 19.89 33.62 -44.22
CA ALA A 6 20.94 32.77 -43.62
C ALA A 6 21.77 33.52 -42.57
N LEU A 7 22.05 34.81 -42.78
CA LEU A 7 22.73 35.67 -41.79
C LEU A 7 21.85 36.02 -40.60
N GLN A 8 20.53 36.19 -40.80
CA GLN A 8 19.59 36.38 -39.69
C GLN A 8 19.42 35.11 -38.85
N LEU A 9 19.35 33.94 -39.48
CA LEU A 9 19.30 32.66 -38.76
C LEU A 9 20.59 32.37 -37.99
N GLN A 10 21.78 32.70 -38.53
CA GLN A 10 23.03 32.58 -37.79
C GLN A 10 23.14 33.57 -36.63
N ALA A 11 22.59 34.79 -36.77
CA ALA A 11 22.57 35.77 -35.67
C ALA A 11 21.56 35.40 -34.57
N GLU A 12 20.49 34.68 -34.90
CA GLU A 12 19.54 34.12 -33.92
C GLU A 12 20.10 32.85 -33.24
N ASP A 13 20.87 32.03 -33.94
CA ASP A 13 21.59 30.88 -33.34
C ASP A 13 22.78 31.31 -32.45
N GLU A 14 23.42 32.47 -32.73
CA GLU A 14 24.46 33.06 -31.87
C GLU A 14 23.91 33.85 -30.68
N ALA A 15 22.60 34.14 -30.64
CA ALA A 15 21.90 34.50 -29.41
C ALA A 15 21.70 33.25 -28.52
N ALA A 16 22.78 32.47 -28.39
CA ALA A 16 22.88 31.30 -27.54
C ALA A 16 22.43 31.70 -26.14
N LEU A 17 21.31 31.11 -25.72
CA LEU A 17 20.77 31.25 -24.37
C LEU A 17 21.93 31.11 -23.39
N ASP A 18 22.17 32.16 -22.61
CA ASP A 18 23.25 32.18 -21.64
C ASP A 18 23.11 30.93 -20.76
N PRO A 19 24.09 30.00 -20.77
CA PRO A 19 23.98 28.73 -20.07
C PRO A 19 23.77 28.93 -18.56
N THR A 20 24.15 30.09 -18.01
CA THR A 20 23.87 30.45 -16.63
C THR A 20 22.40 30.79 -16.38
N MET A 21 21.73 31.46 -17.32
CA MET A 21 20.30 31.75 -17.25
C MET A 21 19.48 30.46 -17.33
N LEU A 22 19.87 29.54 -18.23
CA LEU A 22 19.21 28.25 -18.36
C LEU A 22 19.36 27.41 -17.08
N ALA A 23 20.55 27.37 -16.50
CA ALA A 23 20.80 26.68 -15.22
C ALA A 23 20.00 27.28 -14.05
N ALA A 24 19.90 28.61 -13.97
CA ALA A 24 19.08 29.29 -12.96
C ALA A 24 17.59 28.97 -13.13
N GLN A 25 17.11 28.92 -14.38
CA GLN A 25 15.73 28.56 -14.67
C GLN A 25 15.41 27.11 -14.25
N PHE A 26 16.31 26.16 -14.50
CA PHE A 26 16.15 24.78 -14.01
C PHE A 26 16.15 24.69 -12.48
N GLN A 27 17.01 25.45 -11.79
CA GLN A 27 16.98 25.52 -10.33
C GLN A 27 15.67 26.09 -9.79
N GLU A 28 15.10 27.11 -10.44
CA GLU A 28 13.81 27.68 -10.06
C GLU A 28 12.67 26.67 -10.26
N TYR A 29 12.67 25.93 -11.37
CA TYR A 29 11.70 24.87 -11.62
C TYR A 29 11.81 23.74 -10.59
N GLU A 30 13.03 23.29 -10.28
CA GLU A 30 13.24 22.27 -9.23
C GLU A 30 12.75 22.77 -7.87
N ALA A 31 13.08 24.01 -7.49
CA ALA A 31 12.66 24.61 -6.23
C ALA A 31 11.13 24.77 -6.12
N GLN A 32 10.46 25.19 -7.21
CA GLN A 32 9.00 25.25 -7.26
C GLN A 32 8.37 23.86 -7.17
N PHE A 33 8.93 22.87 -7.87
CA PHE A 33 8.46 21.49 -7.80
C PHE A 33 8.57 20.91 -6.38
N PHE A 34 9.69 21.15 -5.69
CA PHE A 34 9.85 20.74 -4.29
C PHE A 34 8.90 21.47 -3.33
N LYS A 35 8.62 22.76 -3.59
CA LYS A 35 7.71 23.55 -2.76
C LYS A 35 6.26 23.13 -2.94
N GLU A 36 5.79 22.96 -4.17
CA GLU A 36 4.44 22.51 -4.47
C GLU A 36 4.18 21.09 -3.97
N ASP A 37 5.15 20.19 -4.12
CA ASP A 37 5.05 18.83 -3.60
C ASP A 37 5.05 18.80 -2.06
N ALA A 38 5.81 19.69 -1.40
CA ALA A 38 5.76 19.85 0.06
C ALA A 38 4.44 20.47 0.54
N GLU A 39 3.85 21.40 -0.23
CA GLU A 39 2.61 22.09 0.11
C GLU A 39 1.35 21.26 -0.23
N GLN A 40 1.39 20.47 -1.31
CA GLN A 40 0.30 19.56 -1.69
C GLN A 40 0.33 18.24 -0.94
N TRP A 41 1.46 17.88 -0.31
CA TRP A 41 1.53 16.72 0.57
C TRP A 41 0.82 16.97 1.90
N ASN A 42 -0.49 16.79 1.90
CA ASN A 42 -1.37 16.80 3.07
C ASN A 42 -1.09 15.68 4.11
N GLY A 43 0.00 14.93 3.98
CA GLY A 43 0.31 13.76 4.81
C GLY A 43 -0.46 12.49 4.41
N HIS A 44 -1.31 12.56 3.39
CA HIS A 44 -2.10 11.45 2.88
C HIS A 44 -1.67 11.09 1.45
N GLY A 45 -0.52 10.43 1.37
CA GLY A 45 0.00 9.83 0.15
C GLY A 45 1.06 8.78 0.47
N ASP A 46 1.37 7.93 -0.50
CA ASP A 46 2.58 7.10 -0.47
C ASP A 46 3.69 7.88 -1.17
N LEU A 47 4.76 8.26 -0.45
CA LEU A 47 5.85 9.07 -1.00
C LEU A 47 6.40 8.44 -2.29
N MET A 48 6.28 7.11 -2.36
CA MET A 48 6.73 6.27 -3.45
C MET A 48 5.70 6.13 -4.58
N HIS A 49 4.58 6.85 -4.55
CA HIS A 49 3.65 6.85 -5.68
C HIS A 49 4.33 7.33 -6.97
N SER A 50 5.22 8.34 -6.88
CA SER A 50 6.00 8.79 -8.02
C SER A 50 7.12 7.78 -8.36
N PRO A 51 7.18 7.24 -9.59
CA PRO A 51 8.23 6.31 -10.00
C PRO A 51 9.61 6.98 -9.96
N PHE A 52 9.70 8.27 -10.29
CA PHE A 52 10.93 9.05 -10.20
C PHE A 52 11.51 9.06 -8.77
N LYS A 53 10.66 9.24 -7.76
CA LYS A 53 11.09 9.22 -6.35
C LYS A 53 11.56 7.84 -5.91
N ARG A 54 10.96 6.77 -6.45
CA ARG A 54 11.40 5.39 -6.17
C ARG A 54 12.82 5.12 -6.66
N GLU A 55 13.19 5.67 -7.80
CA GLU A 55 14.48 5.38 -8.45
C GLU A 55 15.62 6.28 -7.95
N HIS A 56 15.33 7.53 -7.59
CA HIS A 56 16.38 8.52 -7.30
C HIS A 56 16.55 8.85 -5.82
N LEU A 57 15.59 8.49 -4.98
CA LEU A 57 15.65 8.78 -3.55
C LEU A 57 16.25 7.58 -2.82
N SER A 58 17.44 7.75 -2.26
CA SER A 58 18.09 6.75 -1.41
C SER A 58 18.28 7.33 -0.02
N LEU A 59 18.36 6.48 0.99
CA LEU A 59 18.50 6.94 2.38
C LEU A 59 19.75 7.82 2.56
N GLU A 60 20.83 7.51 1.84
CA GLU A 60 22.11 8.22 1.90
C GLU A 60 22.10 9.59 1.19
N THR A 61 21.23 9.78 0.19
CA THR A 61 21.13 11.05 -0.54
C THR A 61 20.19 12.06 0.12
N MET A 62 19.45 11.64 1.15
CA MET A 62 18.53 12.51 1.88
C MET A 62 19.25 13.45 2.84
N ASP A 63 18.60 14.58 3.13
CA ASP A 63 19.07 15.48 4.18
C ASP A 63 19.13 14.79 5.54
N LYS A 64 20.17 15.14 6.31
CA LYS A 64 20.36 14.63 7.66
C LYS A 64 19.15 14.94 8.52
N ALA A 65 18.58 13.89 9.12
CA ALA A 65 17.36 13.95 9.90
C ALA A 65 17.61 13.37 11.28
N THR A 66 16.83 13.81 12.27
CA THR A 66 16.80 13.19 13.60
C THR A 66 15.52 12.39 13.74
N VAL A 67 15.65 11.06 13.86
CA VAL A 67 14.54 10.12 13.98
C VAL A 67 14.48 9.61 15.41
N PHE A 68 13.30 9.63 16.01
CA PHE A 68 13.11 9.08 17.35
C PHE A 68 12.69 7.61 17.25
N SER A 69 12.97 6.83 18.29
CA SER A 69 12.37 5.51 18.44
C SER A 69 11.81 5.35 19.84
N VAL A 70 10.71 4.62 19.96
CA VAL A 70 10.03 4.37 21.23
C VAL A 70 9.62 2.91 21.29
N GLY A 71 9.75 2.29 22.46
CA GLY A 71 9.34 0.92 22.68
C GLY A 71 8.17 0.90 23.65
N HIS A 72 7.08 0.21 23.33
CA HIS A 72 5.94 0.18 24.26
C HIS A 72 6.13 -0.84 25.39
N GLY A 73 6.75 -1.99 25.13
CA GLY A 73 6.87 -3.13 26.04
C GLY A 73 5.65 -3.32 26.94
N ASP A 74 5.85 -3.16 28.25
CA ASP A 74 4.83 -3.31 29.29
C ASP A 74 4.35 -1.96 29.87
N LEU A 75 4.77 -0.83 29.28
CA LEU A 75 4.36 0.52 29.68
C LEU A 75 2.86 0.67 29.72
N LEU A 76 2.36 1.34 30.76
CA LEU A 76 0.97 1.73 30.85
C LEU A 76 0.62 2.69 29.71
N GLU A 77 -0.63 2.64 29.25
CA GLU A 77 -1.11 3.53 28.18
C GLU A 77 -0.83 5.00 28.51
N LYS A 78 -1.12 5.40 29.76
CA LYS A 78 -0.92 6.77 30.22
C LYS A 78 0.55 7.21 30.05
N ASP A 79 1.48 6.41 30.55
CA ASP A 79 2.90 6.74 30.56
C ASP A 79 3.46 6.78 29.13
N PHE A 80 3.04 5.85 28.27
CA PHE A 80 3.43 5.84 26.86
C PHE A 80 3.03 7.14 26.14
N TRP A 81 1.80 7.63 26.33
CA TRP A 81 1.37 8.87 25.70
C TRP A 81 2.01 10.12 26.30
N GLU A 82 2.26 10.11 27.62
CA GLU A 82 2.97 11.18 28.31
C GLU A 82 4.40 11.33 27.76
N VAL A 83 5.10 10.21 27.58
CA VAL A 83 6.43 10.16 26.96
C VAL A 83 6.41 10.75 25.54
N LEU A 84 5.46 10.34 24.69
CA LEU A 84 5.32 10.89 23.34
C LEU A 84 5.04 12.40 23.34
N GLN A 85 4.24 12.88 24.29
CA GLN A 85 3.91 14.30 24.45
C GLN A 85 5.12 15.11 24.93
N CYS A 86 5.86 14.63 25.91
CA CYS A 86 7.09 15.26 26.42
C CYS A 86 8.15 15.39 25.32
N SER A 87 8.30 14.36 24.48
CA SER A 87 9.20 14.41 23.32
C SER A 87 8.63 15.16 22.10
N SER A 88 7.42 15.72 22.21
CA SER A 88 6.73 16.47 21.16
C SER A 88 6.59 15.69 19.83
N ILE A 89 6.35 14.39 19.91
CA ILE A 89 6.17 13.53 18.74
C ILE A 89 4.84 13.84 18.06
N ARG A 90 4.88 14.06 16.73
CA ARG A 90 3.70 14.36 15.90
C ARG A 90 3.37 13.26 14.91
N VAL A 91 4.35 12.40 14.61
CA VAL A 91 4.21 11.29 13.67
C VAL A 91 4.73 10.02 14.33
N LEU A 92 3.93 8.96 14.31
CA LEU A 92 4.26 7.66 14.87
C LEU A 92 4.12 6.58 13.79
N TYR A 93 5.23 5.94 13.47
CA TYR A 93 5.28 4.78 12.57
C TYR A 93 5.35 3.49 13.37
N ASP A 94 4.48 2.54 13.06
CA ASP A 94 4.51 1.22 13.66
C ASP A 94 5.33 0.26 12.78
N VAL A 95 6.58 0.00 13.22
CA VAL A 95 7.54 -0.85 12.52
C VAL A 95 7.67 -2.23 13.16
N ARG A 96 6.81 -2.57 14.12
CA ARG A 96 6.87 -3.87 14.79
C ARG A 96 6.75 -5.01 13.75
N PRO A 97 7.39 -6.15 14.00
CA PRO A 97 7.25 -7.30 13.12
C PRO A 97 5.80 -7.81 13.14
N THR A 98 5.42 -8.43 12.03
CA THR A 98 4.14 -9.12 11.89
C THR A 98 4.33 -10.61 12.11
N ASP A 99 3.31 -11.24 12.66
CA ASP A 99 3.24 -12.70 12.72
C ASP A 99 2.89 -13.30 11.34
N TYR A 100 2.82 -14.64 11.28
CA TYR A 100 2.36 -15.38 10.10
C TYR A 100 0.95 -15.00 9.60
N ARG A 101 0.12 -14.32 10.42
CA ARG A 101 -1.21 -13.84 10.03
C ARG A 101 -1.16 -12.44 9.41
N GLY A 102 0.01 -11.80 9.42
CA GLY A 102 0.15 -10.40 9.03
C GLY A 102 -0.37 -9.45 10.11
N GLU A 103 -0.59 -9.92 11.34
CA GLU A 103 -0.98 -9.09 12.47
C GLU A 103 0.28 -8.59 13.19
N LEU A 104 0.28 -7.30 13.51
CA LEU A 104 1.38 -6.66 14.24
C LEU A 104 1.45 -7.25 15.66
N TYR A 105 2.65 -7.67 16.06
CA TYR A 105 2.83 -8.27 17.38
C TYR A 105 2.58 -7.22 18.48
N SER A 106 1.57 -7.46 19.32
CA SER A 106 1.31 -6.67 20.52
C SER A 106 1.05 -7.59 21.71
N ARG A 107 1.83 -7.46 22.79
CA ARG A 107 1.56 -8.20 24.05
C ARG A 107 0.23 -7.76 24.68
N HIS A 108 -0.09 -6.47 24.56
CA HIS A 108 -1.28 -5.86 25.16
C HIS A 108 -2.22 -5.34 24.08
N GLN A 109 -3.52 -5.61 24.23
CA GLN A 109 -4.57 -5.17 23.28
C GLN A 109 -4.61 -3.64 23.08
N ARG A 110 -4.20 -2.87 24.10
CA ARG A 110 -4.08 -1.40 24.04
C ARG A 110 -3.09 -0.90 22.98
N PHE A 111 -2.12 -1.74 22.62
CA PHE A 111 -1.14 -1.48 21.56
C PHE A 111 -1.49 -2.20 20.26
N SER A 112 -2.74 -2.63 20.08
CA SER A 112 -3.23 -3.09 18.78
C SER A 112 -3.28 -1.91 17.79
N VAL A 113 -3.16 -2.21 16.49
CA VAL A 113 -3.18 -1.20 15.42
C VAL A 113 -4.44 -0.34 15.47
N ALA A 114 -5.59 -0.95 15.77
CA ALA A 114 -6.87 -0.26 15.86
C ALA A 114 -6.89 0.73 17.05
N ALA A 115 -6.43 0.28 18.22
CA ALA A 115 -6.35 1.11 19.42
C ALA A 115 -5.36 2.27 19.24
N LEU A 116 -4.14 1.98 18.75
CA LEU A 116 -3.12 2.99 18.46
C LEU A 116 -3.62 4.02 17.46
N ARG A 117 -4.25 3.60 16.36
CA ARG A 117 -4.80 4.52 15.37
C ARG A 117 -5.87 5.43 15.96
N ALA A 118 -6.79 4.89 16.76
CA ALA A 118 -7.83 5.68 17.42
C ALA A 118 -7.23 6.68 18.42
N GLN A 119 -6.31 6.22 19.27
CA GLN A 119 -5.68 7.05 20.30
C GLN A 119 -4.78 8.14 19.70
N CYS A 120 -3.99 7.83 18.66
CA CYS A 120 -3.22 8.81 17.90
C CYS A 120 -4.12 9.89 17.29
N ARG A 121 -5.23 9.48 16.66
CA ARG A 121 -6.19 10.42 16.06
C ARG A 121 -6.74 11.41 17.10
N THR A 122 -7.16 10.92 18.27
CA THR A 122 -7.67 11.79 19.35
C THR A 122 -6.65 12.79 19.87
N ARG A 123 -5.35 12.48 19.75
CA ARG A 123 -4.23 13.31 20.22
C ARG A 123 -3.60 14.17 19.12
N GLY A 124 -4.13 14.11 17.89
CA GLY A 124 -3.55 14.81 16.75
C GLY A 124 -2.15 14.29 16.37
N ILE A 125 -1.87 13.01 16.65
CA ILE A 125 -0.65 12.32 16.22
C ILE A 125 -0.98 11.56 14.93
N PHE A 126 -0.18 11.76 13.89
CA PHE A 126 -0.31 10.99 12.66
C PHE A 126 0.23 9.57 12.87
N TYR A 127 -0.59 8.56 12.62
CA TYR A 127 -0.21 7.17 12.82
C TYR A 127 -0.22 6.40 11.50
N LYS A 128 0.90 5.76 11.17
CA LYS A 128 1.02 4.89 10.00
C LYS A 128 1.66 3.55 10.37
N SER A 129 1.10 2.48 9.83
CA SER A 129 1.52 1.10 10.11
C SER A 129 2.37 0.61 8.96
N MET A 130 3.66 0.37 9.19
CA MET A 130 4.63 -0.10 8.19
C MET A 130 5.54 -1.17 8.82
N PRO A 131 5.03 -2.41 8.98
CA PRO A 131 5.76 -3.45 9.70
C PRO A 131 7.07 -3.83 9.01
N ILE A 132 8.17 -3.87 9.76
CA ILE A 132 9.48 -4.36 9.30
C ILE A 132 9.74 -5.72 9.96
N GLY A 133 10.33 -6.66 9.21
CA GLY A 133 10.48 -8.06 9.65
C GLY A 133 9.22 -8.91 9.49
N ARG A 134 8.70 -9.04 8.26
CA ARG A 134 7.62 -9.98 7.95
C ARG A 134 8.19 -11.40 7.88
N GLU A 135 7.40 -12.41 8.28
CA GLU A 135 7.80 -13.81 8.09
C GLU A 135 8.05 -14.13 6.60
N SER A 136 7.25 -13.57 5.69
CA SER A 136 7.41 -13.74 4.24
C SER A 136 8.70 -13.12 3.67
N ALA A 137 9.28 -12.16 4.40
CA ALA A 137 10.53 -11.50 4.04
C ALA A 137 11.74 -12.12 4.78
N TYR A 138 11.56 -13.27 5.44
CA TYR A 138 12.59 -13.98 6.21
C TYR A 138 13.21 -13.16 7.35
N GLY A 139 12.42 -12.31 8.01
CA GLY A 139 12.83 -11.60 9.22
C GLY A 139 13.30 -10.18 8.97
N THR A 140 13.81 -9.54 10.01
CA THR A 140 14.03 -8.08 10.03
C THR A 140 15.12 -7.64 9.06
N LEU A 141 16.28 -8.30 9.11
CA LEU A 141 17.45 -7.93 8.29
C LEU A 141 17.18 -8.14 6.80
N ALA A 142 16.62 -9.29 6.43
CA ALA A 142 16.25 -9.59 5.05
C ALA A 142 15.14 -8.65 4.53
N HIS A 143 14.17 -8.27 5.37
CA HIS A 143 13.16 -7.29 4.99
C HIS A 143 13.76 -5.89 4.78
N LEU A 144 14.71 -5.46 5.60
CA LEU A 144 15.39 -4.17 5.42
C LEU A 144 16.20 -4.09 4.12
N ALA A 145 16.73 -5.23 3.65
CA ALA A 145 17.43 -5.32 2.38
C ALA A 145 16.48 -5.26 1.15
N SER A 146 15.19 -5.56 1.34
CA SER A 146 14.19 -5.50 0.27
C SER A 146 13.83 -4.05 -0.08
N ASP A 147 13.26 -3.85 -1.27
CA ASP A 147 12.82 -2.52 -1.71
C ASP A 147 11.71 -1.96 -0.82
N GLU A 148 10.81 -2.82 -0.32
CA GLU A 148 9.77 -2.42 0.64
C GLU A 148 10.38 -1.87 1.94
N GLY A 149 11.41 -2.56 2.47
CA GLY A 149 12.13 -2.11 3.66
C GLY A 149 12.84 -0.78 3.44
N LYS A 150 13.57 -0.64 2.33
CA LYS A 150 14.25 0.61 1.96
C LYS A 150 13.27 1.78 1.80
N HIS A 151 12.14 1.54 1.12
CA HIS A 151 11.09 2.54 0.95
C HIS A 151 10.51 2.99 2.29
N THR A 152 10.31 2.05 3.22
CA THR A 152 9.83 2.34 4.58
C THR A 152 10.81 3.25 5.32
N LEU A 153 12.12 2.99 5.23
CA LEU A 153 13.17 3.83 5.85
C LEU A 153 13.24 5.22 5.22
N ILE A 154 13.17 5.30 3.89
CA ILE A 154 13.14 6.55 3.13
C ILE A 154 11.95 7.41 3.56
N GLU A 155 10.76 6.83 3.64
CA GLU A 155 9.56 7.55 4.05
C GLU A 155 9.69 8.09 5.49
N LEU A 156 10.25 7.29 6.38
CA LEU A 156 10.54 7.67 7.77
C LEU A 156 11.52 8.85 7.84
N ALA A 157 12.65 8.79 7.12
CA ALA A 157 13.61 9.91 7.04
C ALA A 157 12.94 11.17 6.48
N TRP A 158 12.15 11.01 5.42
CA TRP A 158 11.42 12.11 4.77
C TRP A 158 10.43 12.81 5.70
N GLN A 159 9.74 12.06 6.57
CA GLN A 159 8.87 12.65 7.58
C GLN A 159 9.67 13.31 8.71
N ALA A 160 10.78 12.70 9.10
CA ALA A 160 11.64 13.20 10.17
C ALA A 160 12.28 14.56 9.85
N THR A 161 12.52 14.89 8.58
CA THR A 161 12.99 16.23 8.18
C THR A 161 11.93 17.33 8.36
N ARG A 162 10.64 16.97 8.44
CA ARG A 162 9.51 17.92 8.50
C ARG A 162 8.87 17.99 9.87
N LYS A 163 8.71 16.83 10.52
CA LYS A 163 7.99 16.68 11.79
C LYS A 163 8.79 15.78 12.72
N ARG A 164 8.67 16.02 14.02
CA ARG A 164 9.18 15.10 15.05
C ARG A 164 8.48 13.74 14.90
N THR A 165 9.25 12.80 14.36
CA THR A 165 8.78 11.48 13.94
C THR A 165 9.44 10.42 14.79
N ALA A 166 8.63 9.50 15.31
CA ALA A 166 9.11 8.33 16.03
C ALA A 166 8.68 7.03 15.32
N PHE A 167 9.50 6.00 15.40
CA PHE A 167 9.09 4.63 15.08
C PHE A 167 8.94 3.77 16.34
N LEU A 168 7.91 2.92 16.33
CA LEU A 168 7.48 2.10 17.46
C LEU A 168 8.08 0.69 17.36
N GLY A 169 8.80 0.29 18.41
CA GLY A 169 9.23 -1.07 18.68
C GLY A 169 8.32 -1.79 19.66
N ARG A 170 8.59 -3.09 19.85
CA ARG A 170 7.82 -4.00 20.70
C ARG A 170 8.31 -3.99 22.15
N GLU A 171 9.61 -4.12 22.39
CA GLU A 171 10.20 -4.13 23.74
C GLU A 171 10.54 -2.72 24.23
N GLU A 172 10.60 -2.51 25.55
CA GLU A 172 10.97 -1.20 26.15
C GLU A 172 12.44 -0.87 25.91
N SER A 173 13.32 -1.87 26.00
CA SER A 173 14.74 -1.80 25.66
C SER A 173 14.90 -1.91 24.14
N TRP A 174 15.70 -1.01 23.54
CA TRP A 174 15.92 -1.02 22.09
C TRP A 174 16.97 -2.04 21.67
N ARG A 175 17.83 -2.47 22.61
CA ARG A 175 18.88 -3.46 22.39
C ARG A 175 18.32 -4.87 22.15
N ASP A 176 17.15 -5.15 22.70
CA ASP A 176 16.48 -6.45 22.65
C ASP A 176 15.33 -6.49 21.63
N ASP A 177 15.28 -5.51 20.73
CA ASP A 177 14.14 -5.30 19.83
C ASP A 177 14.59 -5.17 18.36
N PRO A 178 13.81 -5.66 17.38
CA PRO A 178 14.10 -5.51 15.96
C PRO A 178 14.33 -4.07 15.50
N ARG A 179 13.80 -3.07 16.24
CA ARG A 179 14.07 -1.65 16.00
C ARG A 179 15.56 -1.30 16.04
N LEU A 180 16.39 -2.13 16.66
CA LEU A 180 17.85 -2.05 16.61
C LEU A 180 18.36 -1.98 15.17
N ALA A 181 17.87 -2.88 14.31
CA ALA A 181 18.30 -2.95 12.92
C ALA A 181 17.89 -1.71 12.12
N VAL A 182 16.67 -1.24 12.36
CA VAL A 182 16.13 0.00 11.76
C VAL A 182 16.99 1.20 12.14
N ALA A 183 17.33 1.33 13.44
CA ALA A 183 18.15 2.43 13.94
C ALA A 183 19.57 2.42 13.35
N GLN A 184 20.19 1.23 13.27
CA GLN A 184 21.52 1.06 12.70
C GLN A 184 21.56 1.44 11.21
N GLU A 185 20.52 1.10 10.43
CA GLU A 185 20.43 1.50 9.02
C GLU A 185 20.35 3.03 8.85
N PHE A 186 19.59 3.73 9.70
CA PHE A 186 19.57 5.19 9.71
C PHE A 186 20.93 5.80 10.06
N VAL A 187 21.60 5.28 11.09
CA VAL A 187 22.93 5.77 11.49
C VAL A 187 23.98 5.48 10.43
N ARG A 188 23.91 4.31 9.76
CA ARG A 188 24.79 3.98 8.63
C ARG A 188 24.65 4.98 7.48
N ALA A 189 23.43 5.43 7.21
CA ALA A 189 23.16 6.47 6.21
C ALA A 189 23.45 7.91 6.68
N GLY A 190 23.94 8.11 7.91
CA GLY A 190 24.34 9.42 8.44
C GLY A 190 23.25 10.21 9.17
N HIS A 191 22.06 9.63 9.36
CA HIS A 191 21.00 10.22 10.19
C HIS A 191 21.30 10.05 11.69
N ILE A 192 20.62 10.84 12.53
CA ILE A 192 20.70 10.73 13.99
C ILE A 192 19.49 9.95 14.47
N VAL A 193 19.71 8.95 15.32
CA VAL A 193 18.63 8.21 15.97
C VAL A 193 18.70 8.41 17.48
N GLU A 194 17.58 8.81 18.08
CA GLU A 194 17.43 8.95 19.53
C GLU A 194 16.35 8.00 20.05
N HIS A 195 16.71 7.15 21.00
CA HIS A 195 15.81 6.23 21.68
C HIS A 195 15.17 6.91 22.88
N ILE A 196 13.85 7.06 22.84
CA ILE A 196 13.07 7.56 23.96
C ILE A 196 12.86 6.41 24.95
N ARG A 197 13.36 6.61 26.17
CA ARG A 197 13.25 5.65 27.28
C ARG A 197 11.93 5.84 28.04
N PRO A 198 11.51 4.84 28.84
CA PRO A 198 10.33 4.94 29.70
C PRO A 198 10.29 6.15 30.65
N ASP A 199 11.45 6.66 31.06
CA ASP A 199 11.58 7.84 31.92
C ASP A 199 11.39 9.18 31.18
N GLY A 200 11.13 9.13 29.86
CA GLY A 200 11.06 10.30 28.98
C GLY A 200 12.43 10.83 28.54
N GLY A 201 13.53 10.23 29.01
CA GLY A 201 14.88 10.57 28.55
C GLY A 201 15.14 10.09 27.12
N ALA A 202 16.08 10.74 26.44
CA ALA A 202 16.57 10.33 25.13
C ALA A 202 18.00 9.77 25.25
N GLU A 203 18.24 8.62 24.62
CA GLU A 203 19.55 7.97 24.50
C GLU A 203 19.94 7.93 23.01
N ALA A 204 21.11 8.45 22.65
CA ALA A 204 21.59 8.37 21.27
C ALA A 204 21.88 6.92 20.87
N HIS A 205 21.54 6.55 19.63
CA HIS A 205 21.86 5.22 19.10
C HIS A 205 23.37 5.04 18.96
N GLU A 206 23.90 3.98 19.58
CA GLU A 206 25.29 3.59 19.42
C GLU A 206 25.43 2.63 18.24
N PRO A 207 26.31 2.91 17.26
CA PRO A 207 26.50 2.03 16.12
C PRO A 207 27.03 0.67 16.58
N VAL A 208 26.32 -0.38 16.19
CA VAL A 208 26.64 -1.76 16.55
C VAL A 208 27.58 -2.35 15.50
N ALA A 209 28.71 -2.91 15.95
CA ALA A 209 29.68 -3.57 15.07
C ALA A 209 29.24 -4.97 14.62
N GLU A 210 28.61 -5.73 15.53
CA GLU A 210 28.15 -7.10 15.28
C GLU A 210 26.70 -7.27 15.72
N TRP A 211 25.88 -7.85 14.85
CA TRP A 211 24.47 -8.08 15.18
C TRP A 211 24.32 -9.08 16.32
N PRO A 212 23.40 -8.84 17.27
CA PRO A 212 23.09 -9.83 18.29
C PRO A 212 22.68 -11.18 17.68
N ASP A 213 23.11 -12.28 18.32
CA ASP A 213 22.83 -13.66 17.90
C ASP A 213 21.36 -13.92 17.56
N TRP A 214 20.43 -13.36 18.34
CA TRP A 214 18.99 -13.58 18.15
C TRP A 214 18.48 -12.96 16.84
N LEU A 215 19.09 -11.85 16.40
CA LEU A 215 18.73 -11.13 15.18
C LEU A 215 19.43 -11.75 13.96
N ALA A 216 20.72 -12.10 14.11
CA ALA A 216 21.47 -12.77 13.05
C ALA A 216 20.89 -14.15 12.69
N ARG A 217 20.46 -14.92 13.69
CA ARG A 217 19.86 -16.27 13.49
C ARG A 217 18.38 -16.22 13.11
N GLU A 218 17.73 -15.05 13.14
CA GLU A 218 16.31 -14.92 12.81
C GLU A 218 16.02 -15.38 11.38
N GLU A 219 16.85 -14.97 10.41
CA GLU A 219 16.69 -15.33 9.01
C GLU A 219 16.84 -16.84 8.78
N GLU A 220 17.90 -17.44 9.34
CA GLU A 220 18.14 -18.89 9.24
C GLU A 220 17.01 -19.70 9.87
N ARG A 221 16.52 -19.25 11.02
CA ARG A 221 15.39 -19.86 11.72
C ARG A 221 14.13 -19.79 10.85
N LEU A 222 13.81 -18.64 10.28
CA LEU A 222 12.62 -18.48 9.43
C LEU A 222 12.72 -19.28 8.13
N ARG A 223 13.90 -19.35 7.50
CA ARG A 223 14.15 -20.24 6.35
C ARG A 223 13.97 -21.72 6.69
N LEU A 224 14.44 -22.15 7.87
CA LEU A 224 14.24 -23.52 8.34
C LEU A 224 12.75 -23.82 8.55
N LEU A 225 12.01 -22.87 9.14
CA LEU A 225 10.56 -23.00 9.33
C LEU A 225 9.83 -23.07 7.99
N GLU A 226 10.20 -22.24 7.02
CA GLU A 226 9.67 -22.27 5.66
C GLU A 226 9.93 -23.62 4.97
N LYS A 227 11.16 -24.13 5.07
CA LYS A 227 11.55 -25.45 4.54
C LYS A 227 10.73 -26.58 5.18
N LYS A 228 10.51 -26.53 6.50
CA LYS A 228 9.65 -27.50 7.20
C LYS A 228 8.17 -27.41 6.78
N ARG A 229 7.66 -26.22 6.50
CA ARG A 229 6.30 -26.01 5.94
C ARG A 229 6.19 -26.56 4.51
N GLN A 230 7.23 -26.43 3.71
CA GLN A 230 7.29 -26.98 2.34
C GLN A 230 7.41 -28.51 2.34
N ALA A 231 8.19 -29.06 3.28
CA ALA A 231 8.30 -30.50 3.49
C ALA A 231 7.03 -31.14 4.08
N GLY A 232 6.07 -30.34 4.54
CA GLY A 232 4.86 -30.82 5.21
C GLY A 232 5.09 -31.32 6.64
N GLU A 233 6.29 -31.13 7.21
CA GLU A 233 6.61 -31.49 8.59
C GLU A 233 5.90 -30.58 9.60
N MET A 234 5.69 -29.32 9.23
CA MET A 234 4.80 -28.42 9.96
C MET A 234 3.52 -28.24 9.19
N GLU A 235 2.38 -28.44 9.87
CA GLU A 235 1.10 -27.98 9.37
C GLU A 235 1.22 -26.48 9.08
N ARG A 236 0.94 -26.09 7.83
CA ARG A 236 0.75 -24.68 7.50
C ARG A 236 -0.28 -24.16 8.49
N PRO A 237 -0.07 -22.99 9.11
CA PRO A 237 -1.11 -22.35 9.92
C PRO A 237 -2.34 -22.14 9.03
N THR A 238 -3.22 -23.12 9.01
CA THR A 238 -4.51 -22.99 8.37
C THR A 238 -5.21 -21.93 9.19
N LYS A 239 -5.74 -20.88 8.55
CA LYS A 239 -6.78 -20.05 9.18
C LYS A 239 -7.79 -21.07 9.68
N SER A 240 -7.81 -21.28 11.00
CA SER A 240 -8.19 -22.58 11.56
C SER A 240 -9.52 -22.99 10.95
N ARG A 241 -9.68 -24.26 10.57
CA ARG A 241 -10.99 -24.76 10.13
C ARG A 241 -12.05 -24.56 11.23
N LEU A 242 -11.60 -24.32 12.47
CA LEU A 242 -12.38 -23.83 13.61
C LEU A 242 -13.03 -22.45 13.38
N ASP A 243 -12.45 -21.50 12.64
CA ASP A 243 -13.15 -20.26 12.22
C ASP A 243 -14.30 -20.53 11.24
N ARG A 244 -14.32 -21.72 10.62
CA ARG A 244 -15.45 -22.23 9.82
C ARG A 244 -16.19 -23.39 10.52
N SER A 245 -15.86 -23.70 11.77
CA SER A 245 -16.63 -24.70 12.52
C SER A 245 -18.04 -24.19 12.66
N THR A 246 -19.00 -25.12 12.63
CA THR A 246 -20.41 -24.81 12.90
C THR A 246 -20.56 -24.06 14.23
N GLU A 247 -19.67 -24.30 15.20
CA GLU A 247 -19.60 -23.60 16.48
C GLU A 247 -19.13 -22.14 16.35
N ALA A 248 -18.05 -21.84 15.61
CA ALA A 248 -17.64 -20.44 15.39
C ALA A 248 -18.64 -19.65 14.55
N VAL A 249 -19.31 -20.31 13.60
CA VAL A 249 -20.43 -19.72 12.85
C VAL A 249 -21.62 -19.49 13.79
N ALA A 250 -21.99 -20.45 14.64
CA ALA A 250 -23.05 -20.29 15.62
C ALA A 250 -22.73 -19.18 16.63
N MET A 251 -21.50 -19.11 17.14
CA MET A 251 -21.03 -18.00 17.98
C MET A 251 -21.09 -16.66 17.25
N SER A 252 -20.70 -16.62 15.96
CA SER A 252 -20.78 -15.40 15.17
C SER A 252 -22.20 -14.97 14.88
N LEU A 253 -23.16 -15.90 14.81
CA LEU A 253 -24.59 -15.64 14.63
C LEU A 253 -25.29 -15.30 15.96
N ALA A 254 -24.79 -15.83 17.08
CA ALA A 254 -25.32 -15.56 18.41
C ALA A 254 -24.88 -14.19 18.96
N ARG A 255 -23.78 -13.62 18.43
CA ARG A 255 -23.39 -12.26 18.77
C ARG A 255 -24.44 -11.29 18.21
N PRO A 256 -24.95 -10.35 19.03
CA PRO A 256 -25.85 -9.31 18.53
C PRO A 256 -25.13 -8.53 17.42
N ALA A 257 -25.88 -8.14 16.40
CA ALA A 257 -25.33 -7.34 15.32
C ALA A 257 -24.74 -6.04 15.88
N GLU A 258 -23.56 -5.67 15.41
CA GLU A 258 -22.91 -4.42 15.80
C GLU A 258 -23.68 -3.27 15.14
N GLU A 259 -24.31 -2.43 15.97
CA GLU A 259 -25.01 -1.24 15.51
C GLU A 259 -23.99 -0.16 15.14
N VAL A 260 -24.07 0.33 13.90
CA VAL A 260 -23.20 1.39 13.38
C VAL A 260 -24.06 2.61 13.09
N ASP A 261 -23.89 3.70 13.83
CA ASP A 261 -24.59 4.95 13.55
C ASP A 261 -24.01 5.61 12.28
N ALA A 262 -24.87 5.77 11.26
CA ALA A 262 -24.48 6.39 10.00
C ALA A 262 -23.94 7.82 10.18
N MET A 263 -24.52 8.59 11.10
CA MET A 263 -24.17 9.99 11.32
C MET A 263 -22.84 10.12 12.05
N GLU A 264 -22.53 9.21 12.98
CA GLU A 264 -21.25 9.21 13.69
C GLU A 264 -20.08 8.88 12.75
N GLU A 265 -20.24 7.83 11.91
CA GLU A 265 -19.23 7.47 10.92
C GLU A 265 -18.98 8.58 9.90
N MET A 266 -20.02 9.29 9.45
CA MET A 266 -19.85 10.44 8.56
C MET A 266 -19.18 11.64 9.25
N ARG A 267 -19.51 11.92 10.52
CA ARG A 267 -18.85 12.98 11.30
C ARG A 267 -17.38 12.66 11.60
N GLY A 268 -17.02 11.37 11.64
CA GLY A 268 -15.65 10.92 11.85
C GLY A 268 -14.72 11.10 10.64
N ALA A 269 -15.26 11.42 9.45
CA ALA A 269 -14.47 11.68 8.26
C ALA A 269 -13.80 13.06 8.33
N ALA A 270 -12.47 13.12 8.23
CA ALA A 270 -11.70 14.36 8.34
C ALA A 270 -11.67 15.18 7.04
N ASN A 271 -12.00 14.54 5.90
CA ASN A 271 -11.93 15.17 4.58
C ASN A 271 -13.00 14.59 3.63
N GLN A 272 -13.22 15.28 2.50
CA GLN A 272 -14.23 14.88 1.50
C GLN A 272 -13.99 13.47 0.94
N LYS A 273 -12.73 13.06 0.78
CA LYS A 273 -12.39 11.72 0.26
C LYS A 273 -12.81 10.63 1.26
N GLU A 274 -12.50 10.82 2.54
CA GLU A 274 -12.93 9.94 3.63
C GLU A 274 -14.44 9.92 3.78
N LEU A 275 -15.11 11.05 3.57
CA LEU A 275 -16.57 11.12 3.60
C LEU A 275 -17.16 10.23 2.50
N VAL A 276 -16.68 10.33 1.26
CA VAL A 276 -17.14 9.46 0.15
C VAL A 276 -16.87 7.98 0.46
N VAL A 277 -15.74 7.66 1.09
CA VAL A 277 -15.42 6.29 1.51
C VAL A 277 -16.39 5.81 2.60
N ALA A 278 -16.69 6.64 3.59
CA ALA A 278 -17.64 6.35 4.65
C ALA A 278 -19.06 6.14 4.08
N GLN A 279 -19.51 7.01 3.17
CA GLN A 279 -20.80 6.91 2.49
C GLN A 279 -20.94 5.57 1.72
N ARG A 280 -19.92 5.22 0.92
CA ARG A 280 -19.89 3.93 0.19
C ARG A 280 -19.85 2.73 1.14
N LYS A 281 -19.13 2.84 2.25
CA LYS A 281 -19.05 1.80 3.31
C LYS A 281 -20.42 1.57 3.95
N LEU A 282 -21.15 2.63 4.29
CA LEU A 282 -22.48 2.56 4.88
C LEU A 282 -23.51 1.96 3.92
N ALA A 283 -23.52 2.37 2.64
CA ALA A 283 -24.38 1.77 1.61
C ALA A 283 -24.13 0.25 1.45
N ARG A 284 -22.86 -0.17 1.53
CA ARG A 284 -22.50 -1.59 1.50
C ARG A 284 -22.98 -2.36 2.73
N TYR A 285 -22.95 -1.74 3.92
CA TYR A 285 -23.48 -2.35 5.14
C TYR A 285 -24.99 -2.49 5.07
N GLN A 286 -25.70 -1.46 4.62
CA GLN A 286 -27.14 -1.51 4.41
C GLN A 286 -27.53 -2.61 3.43
N ARG A 287 -26.86 -2.69 2.27
CA ARG A 287 -27.10 -3.76 1.28
C ARG A 287 -26.93 -5.16 1.87
N LYS A 288 -25.88 -5.37 2.68
CA LYS A 288 -25.62 -6.66 3.34
C LYS A 288 -26.64 -6.95 4.44
N ALA A 289 -27.14 -5.91 5.13
CA ALA A 289 -28.21 -6.03 6.11
C ALA A 289 -29.52 -6.44 5.44
N ASP A 290 -29.87 -5.82 4.31
CA ASP A 290 -31.06 -6.14 3.52
C ASP A 290 -30.99 -7.56 2.93
N GLU A 291 -29.82 -7.99 2.44
CA GLU A 291 -29.60 -9.32 1.86
C GLU A 291 -29.62 -10.45 2.92
N LYS A 292 -29.03 -10.21 4.10
CA LYS A 292 -28.84 -11.25 5.13
C LYS A 292 -29.88 -11.18 6.27
N GLY A 293 -30.65 -10.10 6.34
CA GLY A 293 -31.59 -9.84 7.44
C GLY A 293 -30.91 -9.91 8.80
N ALA A 294 -31.51 -10.67 9.71
CA ALA A 294 -31.02 -10.85 11.09
C ALA A 294 -29.61 -11.48 11.19
N MET A 295 -29.08 -12.08 10.12
CA MET A 295 -27.73 -12.67 10.10
C MET A 295 -26.62 -11.67 9.75
N ALA A 296 -26.95 -10.39 9.59
CA ALA A 296 -25.96 -9.35 9.30
C ALA A 296 -25.10 -9.03 10.53
N LYS A 297 -23.78 -9.09 10.37
CA LYS A 297 -22.83 -8.77 11.46
C LYS A 297 -22.87 -7.31 11.90
N LYS A 298 -23.26 -6.42 10.99
CA LYS A 298 -23.34 -4.97 11.21
C LYS A 298 -24.67 -4.47 10.66
N VAL A 299 -25.40 -3.71 11.47
CA VAL A 299 -26.66 -3.08 11.09
C VAL A 299 -26.47 -1.58 11.23
N VAL A 300 -26.82 -0.84 10.20
CA VAL A 300 -26.67 0.63 10.21
C VAL A 300 -27.92 1.23 10.86
N THR A 301 -27.73 2.11 11.83
CA THR A 301 -28.81 2.87 12.49
C THR A 301 -28.82 4.32 11.98
N ASN A 302 -29.96 5.01 12.10
CA ASN A 302 -30.14 6.41 11.67
C ASN A 302 -29.79 6.66 10.18
N VAL A 303 -30.19 5.74 9.31
CA VAL A 303 -29.81 5.74 7.89
C VAL A 303 -30.56 6.82 7.10
N PRO A 304 -29.86 7.79 6.46
CA PRO A 304 -30.49 8.71 5.53
C PRO A 304 -31.02 8.00 4.27
N GLU A 305 -32.10 8.52 3.67
CA GLU A 305 -32.77 7.91 2.50
C GLU A 305 -31.83 7.63 1.33
N TRP A 306 -30.88 8.52 1.03
CA TRP A 306 -29.93 8.34 -0.06
C TRP A 306 -29.02 7.09 0.12
N ILE A 307 -28.75 6.65 1.35
CA ILE A 307 -27.99 5.42 1.61
C ILE A 307 -28.81 4.19 1.21
N HIS A 308 -30.13 4.21 1.43
CA HIS A 308 -31.01 3.14 0.97
C HIS A 308 -31.07 3.09 -0.55
N GLU A 309 -31.15 4.23 -1.23
CA GLU A 309 -31.12 4.29 -2.70
C GLU A 309 -29.80 3.75 -3.27
N ASP A 310 -28.67 4.16 -2.70
CA ASP A 310 -27.35 3.69 -3.13
C ASP A 310 -27.16 2.20 -2.84
N ALA A 311 -27.67 1.70 -1.70
CA ALA A 311 -27.66 0.26 -1.38
C ALA A 311 -28.47 -0.55 -2.41
N ARG A 312 -29.63 -0.04 -2.85
CA ARG A 312 -30.45 -0.66 -3.91
C ARG A 312 -29.74 -0.66 -5.26
N LYS A 313 -29.18 0.48 -5.70
CA LYS A 313 -28.39 0.56 -6.94
C LYS A 313 -27.21 -0.42 -6.92
N GLN A 314 -26.53 -0.54 -5.76
CA GLN A 314 -25.45 -1.51 -5.59
C GLN A 314 -25.94 -2.96 -5.62
N ALA A 315 -27.13 -3.26 -5.11
CA ALA A 315 -27.72 -4.60 -5.18
C ALA A 315 -28.08 -4.97 -6.62
N GLU A 316 -28.71 -4.05 -7.35
CA GLU A 316 -29.07 -4.21 -8.77
C GLU A 316 -27.82 -4.43 -9.63
N TRP A 317 -26.76 -3.63 -9.42
CA TRP A 317 -25.49 -3.79 -10.13
C TRP A 317 -24.82 -5.14 -9.86
N VAL A 318 -24.79 -5.60 -8.59
CA VAL A 318 -24.23 -6.92 -8.25
C VAL A 318 -25.07 -8.05 -8.84
N ALA A 319 -26.40 -7.93 -8.81
CA ALA A 319 -27.30 -8.92 -9.42
C ALA A 319 -27.09 -9.01 -10.93
N SER A 320 -26.98 -7.87 -11.62
CA SER A 320 -26.68 -7.82 -13.06
C SER A 320 -25.32 -8.43 -13.38
N LYS A 321 -24.26 -8.10 -12.61
CA LYS A 321 -22.93 -8.71 -12.80
C LYS A 321 -22.91 -10.21 -12.53
N LYS A 322 -23.72 -10.69 -11.58
CA LYS A 322 -23.86 -12.13 -11.32
C LYS A 322 -24.56 -12.83 -12.47
N GLN A 323 -25.63 -12.25 -13.03
CA GLN A 323 -26.31 -12.78 -14.22
C GLN A 323 -25.38 -12.82 -15.43
N GLU A 324 -24.65 -11.73 -15.70
CA GLU A 324 -23.66 -11.67 -16.78
C GLU A 324 -22.57 -12.75 -16.64
N LYS A 325 -22.10 -13.00 -15.41
CA LYS A 325 -21.15 -14.09 -15.14
C LYS A 325 -21.76 -15.47 -15.38
N GLU A 326 -22.98 -15.72 -14.91
CA GLU A 326 -23.65 -17.01 -15.12
C GLU A 326 -23.94 -17.27 -16.61
N GLU A 327 -24.25 -16.25 -17.40
CA GLU A 327 -24.41 -16.34 -18.85
C GLU A 327 -23.08 -16.59 -19.56
N ARG A 328 -22.00 -15.94 -19.11
CA ARG A 328 -20.63 -16.18 -19.60
C ARG A 328 -20.15 -17.59 -19.29
N ASP A 329 -20.41 -18.11 -18.08
CA ASP A 329 -20.01 -19.47 -17.70
C ASP A 329 -20.80 -20.52 -18.50
N LYS A 330 -22.09 -20.29 -18.76
CA LYS A 330 -22.92 -21.16 -19.60
C LYS A 330 -22.49 -21.15 -21.07
N SER A 331 -22.12 -19.98 -21.62
CA SER A 331 -21.66 -19.87 -23.01
C SER A 331 -20.21 -20.36 -23.20
N GLY A 332 -19.35 -20.17 -22.20
CA GLY A 332 -17.98 -20.69 -22.18
C GLY A 332 -17.93 -22.23 -22.15
N ALA A 333 -18.82 -22.88 -21.39
CA ALA A 333 -18.91 -24.34 -21.34
C ALA A 333 -19.28 -24.98 -22.69
N ALA A 334 -20.18 -24.35 -23.46
CA ALA A 334 -20.58 -24.83 -24.78
C ALA A 334 -19.46 -24.74 -25.84
N THR A 335 -18.49 -23.84 -25.64
CA THR A 335 -17.38 -23.64 -26.58
C THR A 335 -16.20 -24.60 -26.28
N ALA A 336 -16.05 -25.04 -25.03
CA ALA A 336 -15.03 -26.02 -24.62
C ALA A 336 -15.33 -27.45 -25.11
N GLU A 337 -16.60 -27.86 -25.21
CA GLU A 337 -16.97 -29.19 -25.73
C GLU A 337 -16.76 -29.34 -27.25
N ALA A 338 -16.86 -28.26 -28.04
CA ALA A 338 -16.62 -28.32 -29.49
C ALA A 338 -15.11 -28.39 -29.86
N GLY A 339 -14.22 -27.98 -28.96
CA GLY A 339 -12.77 -28.03 -29.14
C GLY A 339 -12.15 -29.41 -28.88
N ALA A 340 -12.75 -30.21 -28.00
CA ALA A 340 -12.23 -31.54 -27.63
C ALA A 340 -12.45 -32.61 -28.73
N ALA A 341 -13.42 -32.42 -29.62
CA ALA A 341 -13.71 -33.38 -30.70
C ALA A 341 -12.75 -33.29 -31.90
N LYS A 342 -11.87 -32.27 -31.97
CA LYS A 342 -10.97 -32.06 -33.13
C LYS A 342 -9.50 -32.40 -32.86
N ALA A 343 -9.14 -32.80 -31.64
CA ALA A 343 -7.77 -33.20 -31.26
C ALA A 343 -7.52 -34.72 -31.30
N GLY A 344 -8.53 -35.54 -31.63
CA GLY A 344 -8.41 -37.01 -31.65
C GLY A 344 -7.92 -37.66 -32.95
N ALA A 345 -7.58 -36.89 -34.00
CA ALA A 345 -7.35 -37.44 -35.35
C ALA A 345 -5.93 -37.26 -35.90
N ALA A 346 -4.93 -36.88 -35.09
CA ALA A 346 -3.60 -36.57 -35.63
C ALA A 346 -2.41 -36.92 -34.73
N VAL A 347 -2.37 -38.09 -34.07
CA VAL A 347 -1.08 -38.65 -33.59
C VAL A 347 -1.11 -40.18 -33.66
N ALA A 348 -0.82 -40.72 -34.85
CA ALA A 348 -0.44 -42.12 -35.03
C ALA A 348 0.58 -42.23 -36.17
N SER A 349 1.84 -41.87 -35.90
CA SER A 349 3.02 -42.33 -36.64
C SER A 349 4.28 -41.64 -36.10
N ALA A 350 5.08 -42.36 -35.32
CA ALA A 350 6.55 -42.44 -35.43
C ALA A 350 7.13 -42.92 -34.09
N ALA A 351 7.48 -44.21 -34.06
CA ALA A 351 8.37 -44.78 -33.06
C ALA A 351 9.74 -45.04 -33.69
N ALA A 352 10.77 -45.03 -32.83
CA ALA A 352 12.16 -45.46 -33.01
C ALA A 352 13.19 -44.39 -33.40
N ALA A 353 14.02 -43.97 -32.42
CA ALA A 353 15.48 -44.21 -32.39
C ALA A 353 16.18 -43.45 -31.23
N SER A 354 16.88 -44.25 -30.41
CA SER A 354 18.19 -44.07 -29.70
C SER A 354 18.82 -42.71 -29.35
N ASP A 355 19.43 -42.75 -28.15
CA ASP A 355 20.76 -42.24 -27.70
C ASP A 355 20.97 -40.79 -27.19
N ASP A 356 21.38 -40.77 -25.91
CA ASP A 356 22.40 -39.95 -25.23
C ASP A 356 22.81 -38.60 -25.84
N HIS A 357 22.44 -37.49 -25.19
CA HIS A 357 23.41 -36.43 -24.84
C HIS A 357 22.88 -35.39 -23.84
N ALA A 358 23.84 -34.72 -23.21
CA ALA A 358 23.77 -33.90 -22.02
C ALA A 358 23.17 -32.48 -22.17
N CYS A 359 22.96 -31.86 -20.98
CA CYS A 359 22.90 -30.43 -20.67
C CYS A 359 21.60 -29.65 -20.90
N GLY A 360 21.17 -28.93 -19.85
CA GLY A 360 20.41 -27.68 -19.95
C GLY A 360 19.01 -27.72 -19.35
N GLU A 361 18.88 -27.49 -18.05
CA GLU A 361 17.61 -27.11 -17.42
C GLU A 361 17.33 -25.63 -17.67
N ASP A 362 16.78 -25.30 -18.84
CA ASP A 362 16.06 -24.05 -19.08
C ASP A 362 14.56 -24.30 -18.86
N ALA A 363 14.06 -23.91 -17.69
CA ALA A 363 12.64 -23.93 -17.37
C ALA A 363 11.92 -22.77 -18.06
N ALA A 364 11.42 -23.00 -19.28
CA ALA A 364 10.40 -22.15 -19.89
C ALA A 364 9.06 -22.38 -19.17
N LEU A 365 8.68 -21.44 -18.32
CA LEU A 365 7.37 -21.36 -17.67
C LEU A 365 6.31 -20.98 -18.70
N ASP A 366 5.45 -21.94 -19.04
CA ASP A 366 4.16 -21.73 -19.70
C ASP A 366 3.23 -20.93 -18.77
N VAL A 367 3.20 -19.60 -18.95
CA VAL A 367 2.24 -18.70 -18.26
C VAL A 367 0.97 -18.60 -19.13
N ALA A 368 0.21 -19.68 -19.16
CA ALA A 368 -1.15 -19.69 -19.66
C ALA A 368 -2.06 -20.26 -18.57
N GLY A 369 -2.22 -19.48 -17.50
CA GLY A 369 -3.09 -19.87 -16.39
C GLY A 369 -3.49 -18.68 -15.54
N ASP A 370 -4.81 -18.50 -15.44
CA ASP A 370 -5.49 -18.02 -14.23
C ASP A 370 -5.85 -16.53 -14.11
N LYS A 371 -6.46 -15.97 -15.17
CA LYS A 371 -7.26 -14.73 -15.05
C LYS A 371 -8.52 -14.93 -14.17
N ASP A 372 -9.04 -16.15 -14.07
CA ASP A 372 -10.28 -16.44 -13.34
C ASP A 372 -10.07 -16.57 -11.82
N ALA A 373 -8.94 -17.10 -11.34
CA ALA A 373 -8.59 -17.01 -9.92
C ALA A 373 -8.25 -15.59 -9.47
N ALA A 374 -7.71 -14.73 -10.35
CA ALA A 374 -7.43 -13.33 -10.04
C ALA A 374 -8.73 -12.52 -9.80
N LEU A 375 -9.78 -12.79 -10.59
CA LEU A 375 -11.09 -12.14 -10.42
C LEU A 375 -11.84 -12.66 -9.19
N ALA A 376 -11.69 -13.95 -8.85
CA ALA A 376 -12.24 -14.51 -7.61
C ALA A 376 -11.57 -13.90 -6.35
N ALA A 377 -10.25 -13.70 -6.38
CA ALA A 377 -9.50 -13.04 -5.29
C ALA A 377 -9.87 -11.55 -5.11
N TYR A 378 -10.23 -10.86 -6.21
CA TYR A 378 -10.73 -9.49 -6.19
C TYR A 378 -12.08 -9.35 -5.47
N LEU A 379 -12.96 -10.37 -5.58
CA LEU A 379 -14.29 -10.38 -4.96
C LEU A 379 -14.28 -10.85 -3.50
N ASP A 380 -13.34 -11.72 -3.12
CA ASP A 380 -13.19 -12.22 -1.74
C ASP A 380 -12.32 -11.35 -0.82
N GLY A 381 -11.80 -10.23 -1.33
CA GLY A 381 -11.12 -9.23 -0.51
C GLY A 381 -9.75 -9.66 -0.01
N ASP A 382 -9.00 -10.38 -0.85
CA ASP A 382 -7.57 -10.59 -0.59
C ASP A 382 -6.81 -9.29 -0.92
N ARG A 383 -6.10 -8.76 0.08
CA ARG A 383 -5.45 -7.43 0.05
C ARG A 383 -4.05 -7.49 -0.57
N SER A 384 -3.91 -8.02 -1.78
CA SER A 384 -2.67 -7.86 -2.55
C SER A 384 -2.82 -6.68 -3.51
N ASP A 385 -2.23 -5.53 -3.15
CA ASP A 385 -2.30 -4.29 -3.94
C ASP A 385 -1.67 -4.43 -5.34
N GLU A 386 -0.79 -5.42 -5.53
CA GLU A 386 -0.16 -5.77 -6.81
C GLU A 386 -1.18 -6.20 -7.88
N LYS A 387 -2.22 -6.95 -7.51
CA LYS A 387 -3.27 -7.40 -8.45
C LYS A 387 -4.20 -6.27 -8.87
N ARG A 388 -4.39 -5.25 -8.02
CA ARG A 388 -5.16 -4.04 -8.38
C ARG A 388 -4.42 -3.17 -9.39
N TYR A 389 -3.10 -3.08 -9.26
CA TYR A 389 -2.26 -2.32 -10.18
C TYR A 389 -2.29 -2.92 -11.59
N LEU A 390 -2.16 -4.24 -11.71
CA LEU A 390 -2.22 -4.93 -13.00
C LEU A 390 -3.62 -4.87 -13.64
N LEU A 391 -4.69 -4.96 -12.84
CA LEU A 391 -6.06 -4.81 -13.35
C LEU A 391 -6.36 -3.35 -13.78
N GLY A 392 -5.81 -2.37 -13.05
CA GLY A 392 -5.92 -0.95 -13.39
C GLY A 392 -5.18 -0.58 -14.68
N LEU A 393 -3.98 -1.14 -14.89
CA LEU A 393 -3.23 -1.00 -16.14
C LEU A 393 -3.97 -1.63 -17.33
N ALA A 394 -4.53 -2.82 -17.15
CA ALA A 394 -5.30 -3.49 -18.20
C ALA A 394 -6.57 -2.69 -18.59
N LEU A 395 -7.28 -2.12 -17.60
CA LEU A 395 -8.45 -1.26 -17.85
C LEU A 395 -8.07 0.08 -18.50
N ALA A 396 -6.94 0.69 -18.12
CA ALA A 396 -6.46 1.91 -18.74
C ALA A 396 -6.02 1.68 -20.20
N GLN A 397 -5.44 0.51 -20.48
CA GLN A 397 -5.04 0.12 -21.83
C GLN A 397 -6.25 -0.18 -22.74
N GLU A 398 -7.33 -0.77 -22.21
CA GLU A 398 -8.60 -0.93 -22.95
C GLU A 398 -9.30 0.41 -23.23
N LEU A 399 -9.25 1.37 -22.29
CA LEU A 399 -9.80 2.71 -22.50
C LEU A 399 -9.01 3.52 -23.54
N GLN A 400 -7.68 3.40 -23.55
CA GLN A 400 -6.85 4.03 -24.59
C GLN A 400 -7.06 3.45 -25.99
N LEU A 401 -7.48 2.19 -26.11
CA LEU A 401 -7.83 1.58 -27.40
C LEU A 401 -9.26 1.96 -27.86
N ALA A 402 -10.15 2.33 -26.93
CA ALA A 402 -11.50 2.79 -27.24
C ALA A 402 -11.52 4.26 -27.73
N ASP A 403 -10.68 5.13 -27.17
CA ASP A 403 -10.61 6.55 -27.53
C ASP A 403 -9.84 6.82 -28.85
N GLY A 404 -9.16 5.81 -29.39
CA GLY A 404 -8.42 5.91 -30.66
C GLY A 404 -9.27 5.80 -31.94
N ALA A 405 -10.58 5.55 -31.82
CA ALA A 405 -11.43 5.24 -32.97
C ALA A 405 -12.34 6.39 -33.45
N GLU A 406 -12.58 7.45 -32.67
CA GLU A 406 -13.49 8.53 -33.07
C GLU A 406 -13.04 9.90 -32.56
N ALA A 407 -12.04 10.51 -33.20
CA ALA A 407 -11.77 11.95 -33.05
C ALA A 407 -11.13 12.53 -34.32
N GLY A 408 -11.86 12.44 -35.43
CA GLY A 408 -11.63 13.25 -36.62
C GLY A 408 -12.57 14.45 -36.65
N ASP A 409 -12.00 15.64 -36.80
CA ASP A 409 -12.62 16.88 -37.28
C ASP A 409 -13.71 17.54 -36.43
N ALA A 410 -13.30 18.46 -35.56
CA ALA A 410 -13.90 19.80 -35.46
C ALA A 410 -13.09 20.66 -34.48
N TRP A 411 -13.24 21.98 -34.59
CA TRP A 411 -12.73 23.06 -33.72
C TRP A 411 -11.54 23.84 -34.27
N SER A 412 -11.82 24.49 -35.40
CA SER A 412 -11.24 25.77 -35.79
C SER A 412 -12.07 26.93 -35.19
N GLU A 413 -11.36 27.98 -34.75
CA GLU A 413 -11.79 29.38 -34.56
C GLU A 413 -12.65 29.76 -33.35
N GLY A 414 -12.20 30.76 -32.56
CA GLY A 414 -13.14 31.48 -31.69
C GLY A 414 -12.65 32.40 -30.57
N ARG A 415 -11.83 33.41 -30.88
CA ARG A 415 -11.79 34.78 -30.29
C ARG A 415 -11.59 34.99 -28.77
N CYS A 416 -10.53 35.76 -28.51
CA CYS A 416 -10.32 36.62 -27.36
C CYS A 416 -11.50 37.54 -27.04
N CYS A 417 -11.90 37.60 -25.77
CA CYS A 417 -12.50 38.79 -25.15
C CYS A 417 -12.01 38.90 -23.70
N ALA A 418 -11.14 39.88 -23.48
CA ALA A 418 -10.77 40.36 -22.16
C ALA A 418 -11.94 41.14 -21.55
N ALA A 419 -12.24 40.90 -20.26
CA ALA A 419 -13.13 41.74 -19.48
C ALA A 419 -12.45 42.10 -18.16
N GLN A 420 -11.98 43.35 -18.10
CA GLN A 420 -11.64 44.06 -16.87
C GLN A 420 -12.89 44.26 -16.01
N GLN A 421 -12.80 43.97 -14.72
CA GLN A 421 -13.77 44.43 -13.72
C GLN A 421 -13.21 45.66 -12.99
N PRO A 422 -14.01 46.71 -12.77
CA PRO A 422 -13.61 47.83 -11.92
C PRO A 422 -13.88 47.53 -10.44
N LEU A 423 -12.92 47.91 -9.60
CA LEU A 423 -13.07 48.10 -8.17
C LEU A 423 -14.12 49.17 -7.88
N VAL A 424 -15.05 48.87 -6.98
CA VAL A 424 -15.95 49.82 -6.33
C VAL A 424 -15.62 49.83 -4.84
N GLU A 425 -15.59 51.03 -4.28
CA GLU A 425 -15.19 51.44 -2.92
C GLU A 425 -15.84 50.68 -1.76
#